data_AF-A0A1X6Z6U6-F1
#
_entry.id   AF-A0A1X6Z6U6-F1
#
_cell.length_a   1.000
_cell.length_b   1.000
_cell.length_c   1.000
_cell.angle_alpha   90.00
_cell.angle_beta   90.00
_cell.angle_gamma   90.00
#
_symmetry.space_group_name_H-M   'P 1'
#
loop_
_entity.id
_entity.type
_entity.pdbx_description
1 polymer ?
#
loop_
_entity_poly.entity_id
_entity_poly.type
_entity_poly.pdbx_seq_one_letter_code
_entity_poly.pdbx_strand_id
1 'polypeptide(L)'
;MSRSQRLLFILFVWLAVYPGVLVFAELVGWLAPDAPVWLRILLSTAVTVPTISLVVLPRVTRLVAAAQGQSVADLKRAEAAAAERA
;
A
#
# COMPACT_ATOMS: atom_id res chain seq x y z
N MET A 1 -7.09 -16.71 3.15
CA MET A 1 -6.47 -16.12 4.37
C MET A 1 -7.43 -16.29 5.55
N SER A 2 -6.90 -16.58 6.74
CA SER A 2 -7.71 -16.49 7.97
C SER A 2 -8.04 -15.02 8.29
N ARG A 3 -9.11 -14.78 9.06
CA ARG A 3 -9.54 -13.41 9.43
C ARG A 3 -8.42 -12.62 10.12
N SER A 4 -7.66 -13.26 11.01
CA SER A 4 -6.53 -12.64 11.70
C SER A 4 -5.38 -12.27 10.77
N GLN A 5 -5.12 -13.09 9.75
CA GLN A 5 -4.08 -12.80 8.75
C GLN A 5 -4.45 -11.60 7.87
N ARG A 6 -5.74 -11.47 7.53
CA ARG A 6 -6.23 -10.31 6.78
C ARG A 6 -6.06 -9.02 7.58
N LEU A 7 -6.33 -9.06 8.90
CA LEU A 7 -6.10 -7.92 9.80
C LEU A 7 -4.62 -7.55 9.89
N LEU A 8 -3.72 -8.52 10.04
CA LEU A 8 -2.27 -8.26 10.04
C LEU A 8 -1.78 -7.66 8.72
N PHE A 9 -2.26 -8.18 7.59
CA PHE A 9 -1.96 -7.61 6.27
C PHE A 9 -2.40 -6.14 6.18
N ILE A 10 -3.65 -5.84 6.57
CA ILE A 10 -4.18 -4.47 6.58
C ILE A 10 -3.33 -3.58 7.49
N LEU A 11 -2.97 -4.06 8.68
CA LEU A 11 -2.14 -3.31 9.63
C LEU A 11 -0.76 -2.99 9.04
N PHE A 12 -0.09 -3.96 8.41
CA PHE A 12 1.21 -3.74 7.78
C PHE A 12 1.13 -2.79 6.58
N VAL A 13 0.09 -2.91 5.75
CA VAL A 13 -0.17 -1.94 4.68
C VAL A 13 -0.37 -0.55 5.29
N TRP A 14 -1.17 -0.42 6.34
CA TRP A 14 -1.44 0.87 6.96
C TRP A 14 -0.19 1.50 7.56
N LEU A 15 0.61 0.74 8.31
CA LEU A 15 1.89 1.19 8.87
C LEU A 15 2.91 1.59 7.79
N ALA A 16 2.87 0.98 6.61
CA ALA A 16 3.77 1.34 5.51
C ALA A 16 3.25 2.54 4.69
N VAL A 17 1.94 2.63 4.47
CA VAL A 17 1.32 3.63 3.59
C VAL A 17 1.10 4.96 4.32
N TYR A 18 0.53 4.95 5.52
CA TYR A 18 0.12 6.17 6.22
C TYR A 18 1.28 7.15 6.45
N PRO A 19 2.47 6.72 6.93
CA PRO A 19 3.60 7.64 7.09
C PRO A 19 4.07 8.22 5.75
N GLY A 20 4.06 7.41 4.67
CA GLY A 20 4.45 7.88 3.34
C GLY A 20 3.49 8.94 2.80
N VAL A 21 2.17 8.72 2.97
CA VAL A 21 1.14 9.70 2.59
C VAL A 21 1.33 11.01 3.35
N LEU A 22 1.57 10.95 4.67
CA LEU A 22 1.84 12.14 5.48
C LEU A 22 3.06 12.92 4.99
N VAL A 23 4.17 12.22 4.72
CA VAL A 23 5.39 12.86 4.21
C VAL A 23 5.13 13.53 2.86
N PHE A 24 4.43 12.88 1.93
CA PHE A 24 4.11 13.48 0.64
C PHE A 24 3.15 14.65 0.75
N ALA A 25 2.14 14.56 1.62
CA ALA A 25 1.22 15.66 1.87
C ALA A 25 1.97 16.89 2.41
N GLU A 26 2.89 16.69 3.35
CA GLU A 26 3.68 17.78 3.93
C GLU A 26 4.67 18.38 2.93
N LEU A 27 5.34 17.54 2.13
CA LEU A 27 6.22 17.98 1.05
C LEU A 27 5.47 18.81 0.01
N VAL A 28 4.25 18.41 -0.37
CA VAL A 28 3.41 19.18 -1.29
C VAL A 28 2.97 20.50 -0.65
N GLY A 29 2.64 20.49 0.65
CA GLY A 29 2.34 21.71 1.41
C GLY A 29 3.50 22.70 1.43
N TRP A 30 4.73 22.21 1.58
CA TRP A 30 5.95 23.02 1.56
C TRP A 30 6.31 23.52 0.15
N LEU A 31 6.14 22.67 -0.88
CA LEU A 31 6.50 23.01 -2.26
C LEU A 31 5.49 23.95 -2.93
N ALA A 32 4.21 23.89 -2.53
CA ALA A 32 3.12 24.65 -3.14
C ALA A 32 2.19 25.29 -2.07
N PRO A 33 2.71 26.19 -1.22
CA PRO A 33 2.01 26.73 -0.04
C PRO A 33 0.83 27.65 -0.37
N ASP A 34 0.73 28.16 -1.60
CA ASP A 34 -0.39 28.99 -2.08
C ASP A 34 -1.26 28.28 -3.13
N ALA A 35 -0.92 27.04 -3.50
CA ALA A 35 -1.70 26.29 -4.47
C ALA A 35 -3.11 26.00 -3.91
N PRO A 36 -4.15 26.04 -4.76
CA PRO A 36 -5.50 25.67 -4.36
C PRO A 36 -5.55 24.19 -3.95
N VAL A 37 -6.48 23.86 -3.04
CA VAL A 37 -6.59 22.54 -2.42
C VAL A 37 -6.64 21.40 -3.45
N TRP A 38 -7.40 21.59 -4.54
CA TRP A 38 -7.53 20.57 -5.59
C TRP A 38 -6.19 20.23 -6.25
N LEU A 39 -5.30 21.21 -6.44
CA LEU A 39 -3.99 21.01 -7.06
C LEU A 39 -3.03 20.30 -6.09
N ARG A 40 -3.08 20.62 -4.80
CA ARG A 40 -2.31 19.89 -3.78
C ARG A 40 -2.74 18.44 -3.68
N ILE A 41 -4.04 18.16 -3.75
CA ILE A 41 -4.56 16.80 -3.79
C ILE A 41 -4.06 16.08 -5.03
N LEU A 42 -4.12 16.71 -6.20
CA LEU A 42 -3.62 16.13 -7.45
C LEU A 42 -2.12 15.79 -7.35
N LEU A 43 -1.29 16.71 -6.87
CA LEU A 43 0.14 16.49 -6.72
C LEU A 43 0.45 15.39 -5.69
N SER A 44 -0.23 15.41 -4.54
CA SER A 44 -0.03 14.40 -3.49
C SER A 44 -0.44 13.01 -3.98
N THR A 45 -1.60 12.89 -4.64
CA THR A 45 -2.07 11.60 -5.19
C THR A 45 -1.24 11.11 -6.37
N ALA A 46 -0.76 12.03 -7.23
CA ALA A 46 0.11 11.69 -8.36
C ALA A 46 1.43 11.04 -7.92
N VAL A 47 1.94 11.36 -6.73
CA VAL A 47 3.16 10.73 -6.17
C VAL A 47 2.80 9.52 -5.29
N THR A 48 1.74 9.64 -4.50
CA THR A 48 1.32 8.61 -3.55
C THR A 48 0.87 7.34 -4.24
N VAL A 49 0.02 7.43 -5.27
CA VAL A 49 -0.58 6.25 -5.93
C VAL A 49 0.49 5.37 -6.60
N PRO A 50 1.42 5.90 -7.42
CA PRO A 50 2.50 5.10 -7.98
C PRO A 50 3.40 4.49 -6.91
N THR A 51 3.73 5.25 -5.85
CA THR A 51 4.57 4.76 -4.75
C THR A 51 3.92 3.56 -4.06
N ILE A 52 2.63 3.66 -3.73
CA ILE A 52 1.90 2.57 -3.11
C ILE A 52 1.87 1.34 -4.03
N SER A 53 1.54 1.56 -5.30
CA SER A 53 1.28 0.48 -6.25
C SER A 53 2.56 -0.27 -6.66
N LEU A 54 3.65 0.45 -6.88
CA LEU A 54 4.89 -0.09 -7.43
C LEU A 54 5.92 -0.47 -6.37
N VAL A 55 5.82 0.11 -5.17
CA VAL A 55 6.85 -0.07 -4.13
C VAL A 55 6.26 -0.69 -2.87
N VAL A 56 5.20 -0.10 -2.31
CA VAL A 56 4.67 -0.52 -1.01
C VAL A 56 4.01 -1.89 -1.11
N LEU A 57 3.05 -2.07 -2.02
CA LEU A 57 2.35 -3.36 -2.18
C LEU A 57 3.33 -4.53 -2.42
N PRO A 58 4.26 -4.46 -3.38
CA PRO A 58 5.19 -5.56 -3.62
C PRO A 58 6.06 -5.91 -2.40
N ARG A 59 6.49 -4.91 -1.62
CA ARG A 59 7.29 -5.14 -0.41
C ARG A 59 6.47 -5.73 0.71
N VAL A 60 5.25 -5.25 0.93
CA VAL A 60 4.34 -5.83 1.94
C VAL A 60 3.99 -7.27 1.58
N THR A 61 3.68 -7.56 0.32
CA THR A 61 3.41 -8.95 -0.13
C THR A 61 4.61 -9.86 0.11
N ARG A 62 5.85 -9.38 -0.14
CA ARG A 62 7.07 -10.15 0.16
C ARG A 62 7.28 -10.40 1.65
N LEU A 63 7.03 -9.39 2.49
CA LEU A 63 7.15 -9.52 3.95
C LEU A 63 6.13 -10.52 4.51
N VAL A 64 4.90 -10.46 4.00
CA VAL A 64 3.83 -11.38 4.41
C VAL A 64 4.13 -12.81 3.95
N ALA A 65 4.66 -12.98 2.73
CA ALA A 65 5.13 -14.27 2.23
C ALA A 65 6.25 -14.85 3.11
N ALA A 66 7.25 -14.03 3.43
CA ALA A 66 8.35 -14.43 4.30
C ALA A 66 7.88 -14.79 5.71
N ALA A 67 6.96 -14.01 6.30
CA ALA A 67 6.37 -14.29 7.60
C ALA A 67 5.53 -15.59 7.62
N GLN A 68 5.07 -16.05 6.46
CA GLN A 68 4.30 -17.28 6.30
C GLN A 68 5.17 -18.49 5.88
N GLY A 69 6.47 -18.29 5.63
CA GLY A 69 7.34 -19.34 5.06
C GLY A 69 6.94 -19.78 3.66
N GLN A 70 6.18 -18.95 2.93
CA GLN A 70 5.66 -19.26 1.59
C GLN A 70 6.32 -18.37 0.54
N SER A 71 6.31 -18.82 -0.73
CA SER A 71 6.73 -17.96 -1.83
C SER A 71 5.61 -16.98 -2.22
N VAL A 72 5.98 -15.83 -2.80
CA VAL A 72 5.01 -14.85 -3.34
C VAL A 72 4.10 -15.49 -4.40
N ALA A 73 4.61 -16.48 -5.13
CA ALA A 73 3.84 -17.21 -6.13
C ALA A 73 2.74 -18.06 -5.50
N ASP A 74 3.01 -18.68 -4.34
CA ASP A 74 2.02 -19.50 -3.63
C ASP A 74 0.89 -18.64 -3.06
N LEU A 75 1.22 -17.45 -2.54
CA LEU A 75 0.23 -16.45 -2.11
C LEU A 75 -0.67 -16.00 -3.26
N LYS A 76 -0.10 -15.66 -4.42
CA LYS A 76 -0.89 -15.25 -5.60
C LYS A 76 -1.78 -16.37 -6.14
N ARG A 77 -1.28 -17.62 -6.15
CA ARG A 77 -2.11 -18.79 -6.53
C ARG A 77 -3.25 -19.03 -5.55
N ALA A 78 -3.00 -18.86 -4.25
CA ALA A 78 -4.03 -18.99 -3.22
C ALA A 78 -5.09 -17.88 -3.30
N GLU A 79 -4.70 -16.64 -3.63
CA GLU A 79 -5.64 -15.54 -3.90
C GLU A 79 -6.49 -15.80 -5.14
N ALA A 80 -5.89 -16.25 -6.24
CA ALA A 80 -6.61 -16.60 -7.47
C ALA A 80 -7.63 -17.72 -7.23
N ALA A 81 -7.23 -18.80 -6.56
CA ALA A 81 -8.12 -19.91 -6.21
C ALA A 81 -9.24 -19.50 -5.22
N ALA A 82 -9.02 -18.47 -4.40
CA ALA A 82 -10.05 -17.92 -3.52
C ALA A 82 -11.04 -17.01 -4.28
N ALA A 83 -10.57 -16.27 -5.28
CA ALA A 83 -11.42 -15.42 -6.12
C ALA A 83 -12.34 -16.23 -7.04
N GLU A 84 -11.89 -17.38 -7.55
CA GLU A 84 -12.71 -18.29 -8.35
C GLU A 84 -13.81 -19.01 -7.55
N ARG A 85 -13.72 -19.01 -6.21
CA ARG A 85 -14.66 -19.68 -5.29
C ARG A 85 -15.63 -18.72 -4.61
N ALA A 86 -15.53 -17.42 -4.88
CA ALA A 86 -16.38 -16.37 -4.31
C ALA A 86 -17.46 -15.96 -5.31
#